data_AF-A0A2V7HVC9-F1
#
_entry.id   AF-A0A2V7HVC9-F1
#
_cell.length_a   1.000
_cell.length_b   1.000
_cell.length_c   1.000
_cell.angle_alpha   90.00
_cell.angle_beta   90.00
_cell.angle_gamma   90.00
#
_symmetry.space_group_name_H-M   'P 1'
#
loop_
_entity.id
_entity.type
_entity.pdbx_description
1 polymer ?
#
loop_
_entity_poly.entity_id
_entity_poly.type
_entity_poly.pdbx_seq_one_letter_code
_entity_poly.pdbx_strand_id
1 'polypeptide(L)' 'MFATTDTSLLEVIDNLLTKGVVLSGDVVLGIAGVDLVYARLSVLLCAVDKLLEAQNETGERP' A
#
# COMPACT_ATOMS: atom_id res chain seq x y z
N MET A 1 17.71 27.41 14.51
CA MET A 1 17.98 25.97 14.28
C MET A 1 16.66 25.23 14.16
N PHE A 2 15.97 25.38 13.03
CA PHE A 2 14.89 24.50 12.56
C PHE A 2 14.89 24.68 11.05
N ALA A 3 15.53 23.77 10.32
CA ALA A 3 15.42 23.73 8.87
C ALA A 3 13.99 23.28 8.58
N THR A 4 13.21 24.15 7.94
CA THR A 4 11.88 23.80 7.46
C THR A 4 12.06 22.65 6.49
N THR A 5 11.55 21.48 6.88
CA THR A 5 11.49 20.30 6.00
C THR A 5 10.40 20.58 4.98
N ASP A 6 10.65 21.48 4.04
CA ASP A 6 9.82 21.68 2.86
C ASP A 6 10.13 20.58 1.84
N THR A 7 10.04 19.32 2.26
CA THR A 7 9.84 18.25 1.27
C THR A 7 8.43 18.46 0.75
N SER A 8 8.32 18.78 -0.53
CA SER A 8 7.02 19.01 -1.16
C SER A 8 6.14 17.79 -0.93
N LEU A 9 4.88 17.98 -0.51
CA LEU A 9 3.91 16.88 -0.39
C LEU A 9 3.82 16.08 -1.69
N LEU A 10 4.04 16.75 -2.82
CA LEU A 10 4.12 16.15 -4.14
C LEU A 10 5.28 15.16 -4.26
N GLU A 11 6.46 15.51 -3.74
CA GLU A 11 7.66 14.67 -3.79
C GLU A 11 7.53 13.45 -2.89
N VAL A 12 6.87 13.58 -1.73
CA VAL A 12 6.53 12.45 -0.87
C VAL A 12 5.54 11.52 -1.59
N ILE A 13 4.48 12.06 -2.16
CA ILE A 13 3.48 11.28 -2.91
C ILE A 13 4.09 10.59 -4.13
N ASP A 14 4.96 11.27 -4.89
CA ASP A 14 5.63 10.73 -6.07
C ASP A 14 6.57 9.57 -5.71
N ASN A 15 7.32 9.70 -4.60
CA ASN A 15 8.21 8.65 -4.11
C ASN A 15 7.42 7.44 -3.56
N LEU A 16 6.27 7.66 -2.92
CA LEU A 16 5.37 6.58 -2.49
C LEU A 16 4.75 5.86 -3.69
N LEU A 17 4.34 6.58 -4.74
CA LEU A 17 3.83 5.98 -5.98
C LEU A 17 4.93 5.19 -6.73
N THR A 18 6.16 5.68 -6.69
CA THR A 18 7.32 5.07 -7.36
C THR A 18 7.83 3.81 -6.65
N LYS A 19 7.95 3.84 -5.31
CA LYS A 19 8.47 2.70 -4.53
C LYS A 19 7.41 1.69 -4.15
N GLY A 20 6.14 2.10 -4.15
CA GLY A 20 5.05 1.34 -3.59
C GLY A 20 5.04 1.40 -2.06
N VAL A 21 3.85 1.28 -1.49
CA VAL A 21 3.58 1.35 -0.06
C VAL A 21 2.82 0.10 0.34
N VAL A 22 3.23 -0.55 1.41
CA VAL A 22 2.44 -1.62 2.03
C VAL A 22 1.58 -1.02 3.13
N LEU A 23 0.25 -1.07 2.97
CA LEU A 23 -0.70 -0.79 4.03
C LEU A 23 -1.03 -2.10 4.74
N SER A 24 -0.74 -2.16 6.03
CA SER A 24 -1.21 -3.23 6.91
C SER A 24 -2.24 -2.68 7.88
N GLY A 25 -3.33 -3.41 8.07
CA GLY A 25 -4.39 -3.03 8.98
C GLY A 25 -5.22 -4.23 9.41
N ASP A 26 -6.04 -4.01 10.42
CA ASP A 26 -6.91 -5.03 10.97
C ASP A 26 -8.35 -4.52 10.96
N VAL A 27 -9.27 -5.39 10.57
CA VAL A 27 -10.70 -5.11 10.46
C VAL A 27 -11.44 -6.10 11.33
N VAL A 28 -12.25 -5.58 12.26
CA VAL A 28 -13.08 -6.38 13.16
C VAL A 28 -14.54 -6.15 12.80
N LEU A 29 -15.25 -7.22 12.44
CA LEU A 29 -16.69 -7.19 12.23
C LEU A 29 -17.39 -7.80 13.43
N GLY A 30 -18.22 -6.98 14.06
CA GLY A 30 -19.09 -7.37 15.15
C GLY A 30 -20.57 -7.30 14.80
N ILE A 31 -21.36 -8.12 15.47
CA ILE A 31 -22.83 -8.11 15.42
C ILE A 31 -23.37 -8.16 16.85
N ALA A 32 -24.43 -7.39 17.12
CA ALA A 32 -25.08 -7.34 18.43
C ALA A 32 -24.12 -7.07 19.62
N GLY A 33 -23.06 -6.28 19.40
CA GLY A 33 -22.12 -5.89 20.46
C GLY A 33 -21.03 -6.92 20.77
N VAL A 34 -20.90 -7.98 19.97
CA VAL A 34 -19.77 -8.92 20.05
C VAL A 34 -18.98 -8.96 18.74
N ASP A 35 -17.65 -9.02 18.87
CA ASP A 35 -16.71 -9.13 17.75
C ASP A 35 -16.65 -10.59 17.27
N LEU A 36 -17.08 -10.87 16.04
CA LEU A 36 -17.24 -12.24 15.52
C LEU A 36 -16.15 -12.60 14.51
N VAL A 37 -15.66 -11.62 13.77
CA VAL A 37 -14.70 -11.83 12.69
C VAL A 37 -13.57 -10.83 12.82
N TYR A 38 -12.35 -11.35 12.88
CA TYR A 38 -11.11 -10.58 12.81
C TYR A 38 -10.41 -10.88 11.49
N ALA A 39 -10.16 -9.84 10.70
CA ALA A 39 -9.45 -9.93 9.43
C ALA A 39 -8.20 -9.05 9.47
N ARG A 40 -7.05 -9.63 9.19
CA ARG A 40 -5.81 -8.88 8.99
C ARG A 40 -5.62 -8.66 7.49
N LEU A 41 -5.51 -7.41 7.09
CA LEU A 41 -5.32 -7.00 5.70
C LEU A 41 -3.89 -6.48 5.51
N SER A 42 -3.30 -6.83 4.37
CA SER A 42 -2.05 -6.24 3.90
C SER A 42 -2.19 -5.99 2.40
N VAL A 43 -2.06 -4.73 2.01
CA VAL A 43 -2.33 -4.24 0.65
C VAL A 43 -1.11 -3.48 0.17
N LEU A 44 -0.59 -3.85 -1.00
CA LEU A 44 0.44 -3.08 -1.70
C LEU A 44 -0.25 -2.02 -2.57
N LEU A 45 -0.01 -0.74 -2.30
CA LEU A 45 -0.34 0.39 -3.18
C LEU A 45 0.91 0.73 -4.01
N CYS A 46 0.84 0.57 -5.32
CA CYS A 46 1.91 1.02 -6.22
C CYS A 46 1.31 1.61 -7.50
N ALA A 47 2.13 2.28 -8.31
CA ALA A 47 1.70 2.71 -9.64
C ALA A 47 1.18 1.52 -10.47
N VAL A 48 0.12 1.75 -11.26
CA VAL A 48 -0.54 0.72 -12.07
C VAL A 48 0.43 0.11 -13.09
N ASP A 49 1.32 0.93 -13.67
CA ASP A 49 2.32 0.48 -14.64
C ASP A 49 3.25 -0.60 -14.06
N LYS A 50 3.70 -0.42 -12.81
CA LYS A 50 4.54 -1.39 -12.09
C LYS A 50 3.81 -2.72 -11.84
N LEU A 51 2.51 -2.64 -11.60
CA LEU A 51 1.68 -3.83 -11.36
C LEU A 51 1.48 -4.63 -12.66
N LEU A 52 1.30 -3.96 -13.80
CA LEU A 52 1.18 -4.62 -15.10
C LEU A 52 2.50 -5.28 -15.52
N GLU A 53 3.65 -4.63 -15.29
CA GLU A 53 4.98 -5.16 -15.61
C GLU A 53 5.26 -6.47 -14.86
N ALA A 54 5.01 -6.51 -13.55
CA ALA A 54 5.21 -7.71 -12.72
C ALA A 54 4.31 -8.91 -13.11
N GLN A 55 3.13 -8.67 -13.68
CA GLN A 55 2.23 -9.73 -14.14
C GLN A 55 2.71 -10.37 -15.45
N ASN A 56 3.37 -9.59 -16.31
CA ASN A 56 3.88 -10.06 -17.60
C ASN A 56 5.13 -10.93 -17.44
N GLU A 57 5.97 -10.67 -16.43
CA GLU A 57 7.19 -11.45 -16.15
C GLU A 57 6.91 -12.86 -15.61
N THR A 58 5.69 -13.12 -15.11
CA THR A 58 5.32 -14.44 -14.57
C THR A 58 4.87 -15.43 -15.68
N GLY A 59 4.72 -14.95 -16.92
CA GLY A 59 4.31 -15.77 -18.08
C GLY A 59 5.44 -16.53 -18.79
N GLU A 60 6.70 -16.18 -18.57
CA GLU A 60 7.85 -16.82 -19.22
C GLU A 60 8.62 -17.71 -18.24
N ARG A 61 8.04 -18.88 -17.94
CA ARG A 61 8.83 -20.02 -17.46
C ARG A 61 9.09 -20.95 -18.66
N PRO A 62 10.35 -21.22 -19.04
CA PRO A 62 10.67 -22.26 -20.03
C PRO A 62 10.32 -23.67 -19.53
#